data_AF-A0A1F0QTQ1-F1
#
_entry.id   AF-A0A1F0QTQ1-F1
#
_cell.length_a   1.000
_cell.length_b   1.000
_cell.length_c   1.000
_cell.angle_alpha   90.00
_cell.angle_beta   90.00
_cell.angle_gamma   90.00
#
_symmetry.space_group_name_H-M   'P 1'
#
loop_
_entity.id
_entity.type
_entity.pdbx_description
1 polymer ?
#
loop_
_entity_poly.entity_id
_entity_poly.type
_entity_poly.pdbx_seq_one_letter_code
_entity_poly.pdbx_strand_id
1 'polypeptide(L)'
;MTQDTLEPISALPRGEFAFPGPLRDALVTAILNGTKTTTTSLLAEHPCDHDPREDVGTLEAVLDSHDNVVCVIRTIEVQVRRLADVSDKHAIAEGEGYTDASEWRAGHEEFWCSPDFVEYIGELDINDDTQVVCQRFAVDGRYPVKALEPWDS
;
A
#
# COMPACT_ATOMS: atom_id res chain seq x y z
N MET A 1 18.06 -19.71 -20.31
CA MET A 1 17.25 -18.53 -20.68
C MET A 1 15.81 -18.88 -20.38
N THR A 2 15.39 -18.72 -19.13
CA THR A 2 13.99 -18.87 -18.74
C THR A 2 13.28 -17.63 -19.27
N GLN A 3 12.46 -17.83 -20.28
CA GLN A 3 11.55 -16.81 -20.76
C GLN A 3 10.55 -16.61 -19.63
N ASP A 4 10.75 -15.54 -18.83
CA ASP A 4 9.84 -15.12 -17.76
C ASP A 4 8.44 -15.03 -18.35
N THR A 5 7.67 -16.09 -18.16
CA THR A 5 6.29 -16.11 -18.61
C THR A 5 5.55 -15.27 -17.59
N LEU A 6 5.01 -14.14 -18.04
CA LEU A 6 4.24 -13.25 -17.16
C LEU A 6 3.12 -14.04 -16.50
N GLU A 7 3.04 -13.94 -15.18
CA GLU A 7 1.95 -14.52 -14.42
C GLU A 7 0.63 -13.88 -14.88
N PRO A 8 -0.44 -14.67 -15.09
CA PRO A 8 -1.74 -14.12 -15.44
C PRO A 8 -2.20 -13.14 -14.37
N ILE A 9 -2.68 -11.95 -14.77
CA ILE A 9 -3.18 -10.92 -13.83
C ILE A 9 -4.22 -11.49 -12.86
N SER A 10 -5.07 -12.41 -13.33
CA SER A 10 -6.10 -13.07 -12.52
C SER A 10 -5.56 -13.98 -11.41
N ALA A 11 -4.28 -14.31 -11.44
CA ALA A 11 -3.61 -15.12 -10.41
C ALA A 11 -2.81 -14.27 -9.43
N LEU A 12 -2.67 -12.96 -9.69
CA LEU A 12 -1.95 -12.05 -8.80
C LEU A 12 -2.81 -11.70 -7.57
N PRO A 13 -2.17 -11.53 -6.39
CA PRO A 13 -2.81 -10.91 -5.23
C PRO A 13 -3.47 -9.57 -5.59
N ARG A 14 -4.59 -9.28 -4.93
CA ARG A 14 -5.35 -8.04 -5.12
C ARG A 14 -4.73 -6.94 -4.26
N GLY A 15 -4.26 -5.88 -4.90
CA GLY A 15 -3.77 -4.67 -4.24
C GLY A 15 -4.92 -3.68 -4.03
N GLU A 16 -5.45 -3.63 -2.81
CA GLU A 16 -6.59 -2.80 -2.44
C GLU A 16 -6.11 -1.64 -1.56
N PHE A 17 -6.06 -0.43 -2.13
CA PHE A 17 -5.62 0.77 -1.42
C PHE A 17 -6.84 1.52 -0.87
N ALA A 18 -7.13 1.34 0.42
CA ALA A 18 -8.35 1.78 1.09
C ALA A 18 -9.64 1.10 0.57
N PHE A 19 -10.78 1.37 1.22
CA PHE A 19 -12.09 0.87 0.82
C PHE A 19 -12.57 1.51 -0.51
N PRO A 20 -13.46 0.85 -1.27
CA PRO A 20 -14.04 1.44 -2.48
C PRO A 20 -14.64 2.82 -2.22
N GLY A 21 -14.26 3.81 -3.03
CA GLY A 21 -14.71 5.19 -2.89
C GLY A 21 -13.70 6.22 -3.38
N PRO A 22 -13.98 7.52 -3.15
CA PRO A 22 -13.13 8.61 -3.62
C PRO A 22 -11.67 8.52 -3.15
N LEU A 23 -11.44 7.96 -1.95
CA LEU A 23 -10.09 7.78 -1.42
C LEU A 23 -9.29 6.75 -2.23
N ARG A 24 -9.86 5.55 -2.48
CA ARG A 24 -9.20 4.53 -3.29
C ARG A 24 -8.87 5.05 -4.68
N ASP A 25 -9.81 5.74 -5.33
CA ASP A 25 -9.57 6.32 -6.66
C ASP A 25 -8.44 7.37 -6.65
N ALA A 26 -8.36 8.19 -5.61
CA ALA A 26 -7.26 9.15 -5.44
C ALA A 26 -5.91 8.43 -5.25
N LEU A 27 -5.86 7.37 -4.43
CA LEU A 27 -4.65 6.57 -4.19
C LEU A 27 -4.20 5.84 -5.46
N VAL A 28 -5.14 5.21 -6.17
CA VAL A 28 -4.88 4.54 -7.45
C VAL A 28 -4.38 5.54 -8.49
N THR A 29 -5.00 6.72 -8.58
CA THR A 29 -4.52 7.81 -9.45
C THR A 29 -3.09 8.21 -9.09
N ALA A 30 -2.77 8.31 -7.79
CA ALA A 30 -1.43 8.64 -7.32
C ALA A 30 -0.41 7.55 -7.70
N ILE A 31 -0.79 6.27 -7.65
CA ILE A 31 0.06 5.15 -8.10
C ILE A 31 0.32 5.26 -9.60
N LEU A 32 -0.73 5.47 -10.41
CA LEU A 32 -0.62 5.57 -11.87
C LEU A 32 0.25 6.75 -12.30
N ASN A 33 0.17 7.88 -11.59
CA ASN A 33 0.98 9.06 -11.84
C ASN A 33 2.40 8.96 -11.23
N GLY A 34 2.69 7.91 -10.47
CA GLY A 34 3.98 7.69 -9.81
C GLY A 34 4.24 8.63 -8.62
N THR A 35 3.20 9.29 -8.10
CA THR A 35 3.31 10.11 -6.87
C THR A 35 3.18 9.25 -5.61
N LYS A 36 2.39 8.16 -5.65
CA LYS A 36 2.40 7.11 -4.64
C LYS A 36 3.34 5.98 -5.08
N THR A 37 4.42 5.78 -4.34
CA THR A 37 5.41 4.71 -4.57
C THR A 37 5.76 3.95 -3.30
N THR A 38 5.19 4.35 -2.17
CA THR A 38 5.30 3.67 -0.89
C THR A 38 3.93 3.41 -0.29
N THR A 39 3.89 2.41 0.59
CA THR A 39 2.74 2.11 1.45
C THR A 39 3.25 1.66 2.80
N THR A 40 2.42 1.77 3.82
CA THR A 40 2.74 1.34 5.18
C THR A 40 1.63 0.49 5.78
N SER A 41 2.02 -0.59 6.44
CA SER A 41 1.15 -1.40 7.32
C SER A 41 1.79 -1.55 8.70
N LEU A 42 1.02 -1.92 9.71
CA LEU A 42 1.54 -2.37 10.98
C LEU A 42 2.17 -3.75 10.82
N LEU A 43 3.27 -4.01 11.51
CA LEU A 43 3.84 -5.37 11.56
C LEU A 43 2.85 -6.37 12.15
N ALA A 44 1.95 -5.91 13.04
CA ALA A 44 0.91 -6.74 13.65
C ALA A 44 -0.10 -7.28 12.63
N GLU A 45 -0.27 -6.64 11.47
CA GLU A 45 -1.15 -7.11 10.39
C GLU A 45 -0.61 -8.37 9.70
N HIS A 46 0.69 -8.65 9.84
CA HIS A 46 1.33 -9.80 9.23
C HIS A 46 1.27 -11.04 10.14
N PRO A 47 1.12 -12.25 9.58
CA PRO A 47 1.21 -13.49 10.35
C PRO A 47 2.51 -13.57 11.15
N CYS A 48 2.46 -14.08 12.38
CA CYS A 48 3.62 -14.16 13.27
C CYS A 48 4.80 -14.98 12.70
N ASP A 49 4.53 -15.87 11.73
CA ASP A 49 5.51 -16.72 11.04
C ASP A 49 5.95 -16.17 9.67
N HIS A 50 5.44 -15.01 9.25
CA HIS A 50 5.81 -14.33 8.01
C HIS A 50 6.84 -13.22 8.27
N ASP A 51 7.91 -13.17 7.47
CA ASP A 51 8.79 -11.99 7.42
C ASP A 51 8.39 -11.13 6.22
N PRO A 52 7.82 -9.93 6.42
CA PRO A 52 7.40 -9.05 5.32
C PRO A 52 8.54 -8.68 4.36
N ARG A 53 9.80 -8.82 4.78
CA ARG A 53 10.96 -8.58 3.92
C ARG A 53 11.08 -9.59 2.78
N GLU A 54 10.47 -10.75 2.92
CA GLU A 54 10.40 -11.77 1.86
C GLU A 54 9.46 -11.36 0.73
N ASP A 55 8.61 -10.34 0.94
CA ASP A 55 7.69 -9.82 -0.08
C ASP A 55 8.42 -8.98 -1.15
N VAL A 56 9.73 -8.76 -1.05
CA VAL A 56 10.48 -8.09 -2.12
C VAL A 56 10.42 -8.92 -3.41
N GLY A 57 9.88 -8.31 -4.47
CA GLY A 57 9.70 -8.92 -5.78
C GLY A 57 8.30 -9.50 -6.01
N THR A 58 7.42 -9.49 -5.01
CA THR A 58 6.01 -9.88 -5.20
C THR A 58 5.30 -8.90 -6.12
N LEU A 59 4.26 -9.40 -6.77
CA LEU A 59 3.42 -8.66 -7.68
C LEU A 59 2.02 -8.51 -7.09
N GLU A 60 1.41 -7.36 -7.27
CA GLU A 60 0.03 -7.11 -6.83
C GLU A 60 -0.74 -6.42 -7.97
N ALA A 61 -1.95 -6.90 -8.23
CA ALA A 61 -2.88 -6.31 -9.18
C ALA A 61 -3.68 -5.22 -8.48
N VAL A 62 -3.36 -3.96 -8.78
CA VAL A 62 -4.02 -2.79 -8.18
C VAL A 62 -5.43 -2.65 -8.74
N LEU A 63 -6.40 -2.44 -7.87
CA LEU A 63 -7.81 -2.33 -8.21
C LEU A 63 -8.33 -0.91 -8.03
N ASP A 64 -9.22 -0.48 -8.93
CA ASP A 64 -10.05 0.70 -8.69
C ASP A 64 -11.22 0.39 -7.74
N SER A 65 -12.09 1.38 -7.51
CA SER A 65 -13.27 1.22 -6.66
C SER A 65 -14.36 0.32 -7.27
N HIS A 66 -14.27 -0.02 -8.55
CA HIS A 66 -15.19 -0.91 -9.26
C HIS A 66 -14.64 -2.35 -9.40
N ASP A 67 -13.57 -2.69 -8.66
CA ASP A 67 -12.86 -3.97 -8.74
C ASP A 67 -12.18 -4.26 -10.09
N ASN A 68 -11.98 -3.24 -10.93
CA ASN A 68 -11.23 -3.39 -12.16
C ASN A 68 -9.72 -3.30 -11.89
N VAL A 69 -8.95 -4.23 -12.49
CA VAL A 69 -7.48 -4.13 -12.44
C VAL A 69 -6.99 -3.00 -13.34
N VAL A 70 -6.35 -2.01 -12.74
CA VAL A 70 -5.83 -0.81 -13.42
C VAL A 70 -4.34 -0.91 -13.76
N CYS A 71 -3.53 -1.50 -12.89
CA CYS A 71 -2.11 -1.74 -13.12
C CYS A 71 -1.61 -2.89 -12.25
N VAL A 72 -0.36 -3.30 -12.49
CA VAL A 72 0.35 -4.24 -11.62
C VAL A 72 1.53 -3.50 -11.01
N ILE A 73 1.69 -3.61 -9.69
CA ILE A 73 2.86 -3.10 -8.97
C ILE A 73 3.75 -4.24 -8.54
N ARG A 74 5.03 -3.93 -8.41
CA ARG A 74 6.06 -4.82 -7.88
C ARG A 74 6.66 -4.19 -6.63
N THR A 75 6.68 -4.94 -5.53
CA THR A 75 7.43 -4.55 -4.34
C THR A 75 8.92 -4.60 -4.64
N ILE A 76 9.62 -3.49 -4.47
CA ILE A 76 11.05 -3.37 -4.76
C ILE A 76 11.90 -3.26 -3.50
N GLU A 77 11.30 -2.89 -2.37
CA GLU A 77 11.98 -2.72 -1.09
C GLU A 77 10.96 -2.85 0.04
N VAL A 78 11.34 -3.53 1.11
CA VAL A 78 10.55 -3.61 2.34
C VAL A 78 11.47 -3.36 3.53
N GLN A 79 11.04 -2.49 4.43
CA GLN A 79 11.75 -2.18 5.66
C GLN A 79 10.81 -2.20 6.85
N VAL A 80 11.16 -2.98 7.87
CA VAL A 80 10.48 -2.94 9.17
C VAL A 80 11.21 -1.95 10.06
N ARG A 81 10.51 -0.94 10.58
CA ARG A 81 11.07 0.12 11.42
C ARG A 81 10.07 0.55 12.49
N ARG A 82 10.53 1.33 13.46
CA ARG A 82 9.65 1.99 14.42
C ARG A 82 8.82 3.06 13.73
N LEU A 83 7.59 3.28 14.20
CA LEU A 83 6.70 4.33 13.71
C LEU A 83 7.37 5.70 13.76
N ALA A 84 8.13 5.98 14.83
CA ALA A 84 8.88 7.23 14.98
C ALA A 84 10.05 7.41 13.99
N ASP A 85 10.51 6.33 13.33
CA ASP A 85 11.65 6.36 12.39
C ASP A 85 11.18 6.41 10.92
N VAL A 86 9.88 6.61 10.68
CA VAL A 86 9.34 6.86 9.33
C VAL A 86 9.80 8.24 8.88
N SER A 87 10.52 8.28 7.75
CA SER A 87 11.08 9.53 7.23
C SER A 87 10.04 10.32 6.42
N ASP A 88 10.16 11.65 6.39
CA ASP A 88 9.33 12.52 5.53
C ASP A 88 9.32 12.06 4.07
N LYS A 89 10.46 11.58 3.57
CA LYS A 89 10.57 11.05 2.20
C LYS A 89 9.61 9.88 1.96
N HIS A 90 9.44 8.99 2.95
CA HIS A 90 8.52 7.86 2.86
C HIS A 90 7.07 8.33 2.98
N ALA A 91 6.80 9.19 3.95
CA ALA A 91 5.48 9.80 4.17
C ALA A 91 4.96 10.54 2.92
N ILE A 92 5.79 11.38 2.30
CA ILE A 92 5.44 12.11 1.08
C ILE A 92 5.25 11.15 -0.11
N ALA A 93 6.07 10.09 -0.18
CA ALA A 93 6.00 9.08 -1.24
C ALA A 93 4.76 8.16 -1.13
N GLU A 94 4.00 8.24 -0.04
CA GLU A 94 2.68 7.61 0.06
C GLU A 94 1.64 8.31 -0.83
N GLY A 95 1.94 9.52 -1.32
CA GLY A 95 1.14 10.19 -2.34
C GLY A 95 -0.25 10.63 -1.88
N GLU A 96 -0.53 10.60 -0.58
CA GLU A 96 -1.85 10.95 0.00
C GLU A 96 -1.99 12.44 0.31
N GLY A 97 -0.99 13.24 -0.05
CA GLY A 97 -0.98 14.69 0.16
C GLY A 97 -0.29 15.14 1.45
N TYR A 98 0.31 14.23 2.21
CA TYR A 98 1.08 14.56 3.41
C TYR A 98 2.28 15.47 3.09
N THR A 99 2.45 16.49 3.92
CA THR A 99 3.57 17.42 3.84
C THR A 99 4.84 16.90 4.51
N ASP A 100 4.69 16.10 5.58
CA ASP A 100 5.78 15.49 6.35
C ASP A 100 5.34 14.22 7.10
N ALA A 101 6.27 13.57 7.81
CA ALA A 101 5.99 12.37 8.59
C ALA A 101 5.06 12.61 9.78
N SER A 102 4.96 13.84 10.30
CA SER A 102 4.07 14.15 11.41
C SER A 102 2.60 14.14 10.97
N GLU A 103 2.31 14.74 9.81
CA GLU A 103 0.96 14.73 9.22
C GLU A 103 0.55 13.31 8.80
N TRP A 104 1.47 12.60 8.15
CA TRP A 104 1.30 11.18 7.80
C TRP A 104 0.97 10.32 9.02
N ARG A 105 1.71 10.51 10.12
CA ARG A 105 1.50 9.76 11.35
C ARG A 105 0.13 10.02 11.95
N ALA A 106 -0.32 11.27 11.99
CA ALA A 106 -1.66 11.60 12.48
C ALA A 106 -2.76 10.89 11.68
N GLY A 107 -2.65 10.90 10.35
CA GLY A 107 -3.61 10.19 9.47
C GLY A 107 -3.58 8.67 9.66
N HIS A 108 -2.40 8.07 9.81
CA HIS A 108 -2.25 6.63 10.04
C HIS A 108 -2.72 6.20 11.42
N GLU A 109 -2.45 6.97 12.47
CA GLU A 109 -2.98 6.72 13.81
C GLU A 109 -4.50 6.81 13.83
N GLU A 110 -5.10 7.79 13.11
CA GLU A 110 -6.56 7.87 12.97
C GLU A 110 -7.13 6.62 12.26
N PHE A 111 -6.49 6.17 11.19
CA PHE A 111 -6.88 4.96 10.48
C PHE A 111 -6.78 3.71 11.36
N TRP A 112 -5.64 3.49 12.02
CA TRP A 112 -5.42 2.33 12.89
C TRP A 112 -6.30 2.35 14.15
N CYS A 113 -6.72 3.52 14.61
CA CYS A 113 -7.67 3.66 15.72
C CYS A 113 -9.14 3.66 15.28
N SER A 114 -9.43 3.57 13.98
CA SER A 114 -10.80 3.60 13.47
C SER A 114 -11.58 2.35 13.90
N PRO A 115 -12.92 2.44 14.08
CA PRO A 115 -13.73 1.29 14.45
C PRO A 115 -13.58 0.09 13.51
N ASP A 116 -13.50 0.35 12.20
CA ASP A 116 -13.38 -0.69 11.18
C ASP A 116 -12.04 -1.44 11.29
N PHE A 117 -10.94 -0.72 11.55
CA PHE A 117 -9.62 -1.33 11.73
C PHE A 117 -9.50 -2.08 13.06
N VAL A 118 -10.05 -1.51 14.13
CA VAL A 118 -10.09 -2.16 15.45
C VAL A 118 -10.96 -3.42 15.40
N GLU A 119 -12.05 -3.44 14.64
CA GLU A 119 -12.83 -4.67 14.40
C GLU A 119 -12.03 -5.72 13.61
N TYR A 120 -11.18 -5.27 12.69
CA TYR A 120 -10.35 -6.14 11.84
C TYR A 120 -9.21 -6.82 12.61
N ILE A 121 -8.43 -6.08 13.40
CA ILE A 121 -7.21 -6.61 14.06
C ILE A 121 -7.24 -6.58 15.59
N GLY A 122 -8.18 -5.84 16.19
CA GLY A 122 -8.22 -5.54 17.61
C GLY A 122 -7.62 -4.18 17.95
N GLU A 123 -7.88 -3.72 19.18
CA GLU A 123 -7.32 -2.47 19.69
C GLU A 123 -5.82 -2.61 19.96
N LEU A 124 -5.04 -1.66 19.45
CA LEU A 124 -3.59 -1.61 19.61
C LEU A 124 -3.19 -0.28 20.27
N ASP A 125 -2.28 -0.36 21.24
CA ASP A 125 -1.66 0.82 21.85
C ASP A 125 -0.55 1.34 20.92
N ILE A 126 -0.92 2.20 19.96
CA ILE A 126 0.00 2.77 18.99
C ILE A 126 0.90 3.81 19.66
N ASN A 127 2.22 3.59 19.60
CA ASN A 127 3.23 4.48 20.17
C ASN A 127 4.47 4.55 19.28
N ASP A 128 5.48 5.30 19.71
CA ASP A 128 6.71 5.55 18.94
C ASP A 128 7.47 4.27 18.55
N ASP A 129 7.42 3.23 19.40
CA ASP A 129 8.11 1.96 19.20
C ASP A 129 7.28 0.93 18.44
N THR A 130 6.02 1.24 18.10
CA THR A 130 5.17 0.41 17.24
C THR A 130 5.91 0.09 15.95
N GLN A 131 5.98 -1.20 15.61
CA GLN A 131 6.66 -1.66 14.40
C GLN A 131 5.74 -1.49 13.18
N VAL A 132 6.24 -0.80 12.17
CA VAL A 132 5.59 -0.62 10.88
C VAL A 132 6.41 -1.25 9.76
N VAL A 133 5.72 -1.76 8.76
CA VAL A 133 6.28 -2.31 7.53
C VAL A 133 6.14 -1.25 6.46
N CYS A 134 7.25 -0.58 6.16
CA CYS A 134 7.36 0.38 5.07
C CYS A 134 7.73 -0.35 3.78
N GLN A 135 6.81 -0.38 2.83
CA GLN A 135 7.03 -1.00 1.52
C GLN A 135 7.21 0.09 0.47
N ARG A 136 8.10 -0.16 -0.48
CA ARG A 136 8.25 0.62 -1.70
C ARG A 136 7.97 -0.27 -2.89
N PHE A 137 7.21 0.25 -3.83
CA PHE A 137 6.84 -0.46 -5.04
C PHE A 137 7.03 0.42 -6.28
N ALA A 138 6.97 -0.22 -7.44
CA ALA A 138 6.94 0.44 -8.74
C ALA A 138 5.93 -0.25 -9.65
N VAL A 139 5.29 0.52 -10.53
CA VAL A 139 4.44 -0.05 -11.58
C VAL A 139 5.28 -0.92 -12.51
N ASP A 140 4.88 -2.19 -12.68
CA ASP A 140 5.58 -3.15 -13.52
C ASP A 140 5.16 -2.96 -14.99
N GLY A 141 6.02 -2.31 -15.76
CA GLY A 141 5.76 -1.97 -17.16
C GLY A 141 5.62 -3.15 -18.12
N ARG A 142 5.72 -4.40 -17.65
CA ARG A 142 5.42 -5.61 -18.44
C ARG A 142 3.92 -5.90 -18.50
N TYR A 143 3.12 -5.31 -17.61
CA TYR A 143 1.68 -5.45 -17.56
C TYR A 143 0.98 -4.22 -18.15
N PRO A 144 -0.21 -4.38 -18.76
CA PRO A 144 -0.97 -3.25 -19.27
C PRO A 144 -1.43 -2.33 -18.13
N VAL A 145 -1.39 -1.03 -18.42
CA VAL A 145 -1.98 0.00 -17.56
C VAL A 145 -3.28 0.50 -18.19
N LYS A 146 -4.32 0.62 -17.38
CA LYS A 146 -5.63 1.18 -17.76
C LYS A 146 -5.90 2.44 -16.96
N ALA A 147 -6.72 3.32 -17.54
CA ALA A 147 -7.32 4.39 -16.75
C ALA A 147 -8.32 3.77 -15.76
N LEU A 148 -8.42 4.33 -14.55
CA LEU A 148 -9.50 3.99 -13.64
C LEU A 148 -10.85 4.51 -14.17
N GLU A 149 -11.92 3.84 -13.80
CA GLU A 149 -13.28 4.36 -13.96
C GLU A 149 -13.59 5.26 -12.75
N PRO A 150 -13.90 6.55 -12.95
CA PRO A 150 -14.19 7.46 -11.85
C PRO A 150 -15.33 6.93 -10.98
N TRP A 151 -15.13 6.95 -9.67
CA TRP A 151 -16.16 6.61 -8.72
C TRP A 151 -17.28 7.65 -8.72
N ASP A 152 -18.38 7.31 -9.39
CA ASP A 152 -19.63 8.07 -9.37
C ASP A 152 -20.40 7.73 -8.08
N SER A 153 -19.97 8.31 -6.93
CA SER A 153 -20.69 8.22 -5.65
C SER A 153 -22.00 9.00 -5.67
#